data_AF-A0A933BUE0-F1
#
_entry.id   AF-A0A933BUE0-F1
#
_cell.length_a   1.000
_cell.length_b   1.000
_cell.length_c   1.000
_cell.angle_alpha   90.00
_cell.angle_beta   90.00
_cell.angle_gamma   90.00
#
_symmetry.space_group_name_H-M   'P 1'
#
loop_
_entity.id
_entity.type
_entity.pdbx_description
1 polymer ?
#
loop_
_entity_poly.entity_id
_entity_poly.type
_entity_poly.pdbx_seq_one_letter_code
_entity_poly.pdbx_strand_id
1 'polypeptide(L)'
;PVNIGDATKGGALRPQPNLNPLAHWRREHRPDPERVINEIDGPTTMSAVFTTFEDMEAFVQELRDADLGVSINISAPMDAARRCCQEVGLKRHSVEYSLGFQGRVERLPDRVVLEIGTMCGHGMISHHLVKKLVDWIKEGRRTPKEATQYLARFCSCGVFNTARAEQIFEKARTGTR
;
A
#
# COMPACT_ATOMS: atom_id res chain seq x y z
N PRO A 1 -6.52 0.91 10.48
CA PRO A 1 -5.83 0.73 9.17
C PRO A 1 -5.75 2.07 8.41
N VAL A 2 -4.67 2.32 7.67
CA VAL A 2 -4.50 3.51 6.79
C VAL A 2 -5.04 3.31 5.39
N ASN A 3 -5.25 2.06 4.98
CA ASN A 3 -5.94 1.71 3.75
C ASN A 3 -6.61 0.34 3.93
N ILE A 4 -7.68 0.11 3.18
CA ILE A 4 -8.29 -1.21 3.04
C ILE A 4 -8.61 -1.45 1.57
N GLY A 5 -8.65 -2.70 1.15
CA GLY A 5 -8.94 -3.04 -0.23
C GLY A 5 -9.46 -4.44 -0.46
N ASP A 6 -10.21 -4.53 -1.55
CA ASP A 6 -10.72 -5.75 -2.15
C ASP A 6 -10.09 -5.92 -3.53
N ALA A 7 -9.53 -7.10 -3.83
CA ALA A 7 -8.85 -7.36 -5.10
C ALA A 7 -9.75 -7.24 -6.35
N THR A 8 -11.07 -7.33 -6.19
CA THR A 8 -12.10 -7.23 -7.23
C THR A 8 -12.82 -5.88 -7.26
N LYS A 9 -13.00 -5.23 -6.10
CA LYS A 9 -13.78 -3.97 -5.99
C LYS A 9 -12.93 -2.71 -5.86
N GLY A 10 -11.66 -2.81 -5.49
CA GLY A 10 -10.78 -1.66 -5.30
C GLY A 10 -10.41 -1.38 -3.84
N GLY A 11 -9.60 -0.34 -3.66
CA GLY A 11 -9.28 0.22 -2.34
C GLY A 11 -10.20 1.35 -1.90
N ALA A 12 -10.07 1.76 -0.64
CA ALA A 12 -10.78 2.90 -0.05
C ALA A 12 -10.52 4.23 -0.79
N LEU A 13 -9.37 4.33 -1.48
CA LEU A 13 -9.06 5.40 -2.42
C LEU A 13 -9.08 4.85 -3.85
N ARG A 14 -10.16 5.11 -4.61
CA ARG A 14 -10.32 4.58 -5.98
C ARG A 14 -10.53 5.64 -7.07
N PRO A 15 -10.34 5.26 -8.35
CA PRO A 15 -10.85 6.02 -9.49
C PRO A 15 -12.38 6.16 -9.41
N GLN A 16 -12.93 7.23 -9.97
CA GLN A 16 -14.38 7.39 -10.10
C GLN A 16 -14.72 7.61 -11.58
N PRO A 17 -15.82 7.03 -12.07
CA PRO A 17 -16.16 7.03 -13.50
C PRO A 17 -16.50 8.43 -14.04
N ASN A 18 -16.95 9.34 -13.17
CA ASN A 18 -17.36 10.70 -13.51
C ASN A 18 -16.23 11.73 -13.37
N LEU A 19 -14.98 11.32 -13.16
CA LEU A 19 -13.84 12.22 -13.04
C LEU A 19 -13.04 12.30 -14.34
N ASN A 20 -12.76 13.51 -14.79
CA ASN A 20 -11.86 13.78 -15.90
C ASN A 20 -10.43 14.08 -15.39
N PRO A 21 -9.42 14.15 -16.29
CA PRO A 21 -8.03 14.38 -15.89
C PRO A 21 -7.78 15.69 -15.12
N LEU A 22 -8.66 16.68 -15.22
CA LEU A 22 -8.53 17.96 -14.49
C LEU A 22 -8.93 17.83 -13.02
N ALA A 23 -9.76 16.83 -12.68
CA ALA A 23 -10.25 16.62 -11.32
C ALA A 23 -9.23 15.93 -10.41
N HIS A 24 -8.12 15.41 -10.95
CA HIS A 24 -7.13 14.62 -10.21
C HIS A 24 -6.63 15.30 -8.92
N TRP A 25 -6.43 16.62 -8.98
CA TRP A 25 -5.91 17.47 -7.90
C TRP A 25 -6.97 18.34 -7.22
N ARG A 26 -8.22 18.31 -7.69
CA ARG A 26 -9.31 19.20 -7.24
C ARG A 26 -10.51 18.43 -6.69
N ARG A 27 -10.36 17.13 -6.46
CA ARG A 27 -11.41 16.29 -5.87
C ARG A 27 -11.21 16.15 -4.38
N GLU A 28 -12.24 15.71 -3.68
CA GLU A 28 -12.11 15.28 -2.29
C GLU A 28 -11.29 13.98 -2.23
N HIS A 29 -10.29 13.96 -1.34
CA HIS A 29 -9.38 12.82 -1.11
C HIS A 29 -9.74 12.08 0.19
N ARG A 30 -11.04 11.88 0.42
CA ARG A 30 -11.54 11.16 1.59
C ARG A 30 -11.58 9.64 1.29
N PRO A 31 -10.87 8.79 2.05
CA PRO A 31 -11.04 7.34 1.98
C PRO A 31 -12.46 6.94 2.39
N ASP A 32 -13.02 5.93 1.73
CA ASP A 32 -14.35 5.41 2.01
C ASP A 32 -14.28 3.90 2.31
N PRO A 33 -13.89 3.52 3.54
CA PRO A 33 -13.75 2.12 3.92
C PRO A 33 -15.09 1.39 3.99
N GLU A 34 -16.15 2.05 4.46
CA GLU A 34 -17.50 1.48 4.52
C GLU A 34 -17.98 1.03 3.15
N ARG A 35 -17.70 1.82 2.12
CA ARG A 35 -18.05 1.43 0.75
C ARG A 35 -17.28 0.20 0.27
N VAL A 36 -16.03 0.00 0.68
CA VAL A 36 -15.29 -1.23 0.34
C VAL A 36 -15.98 -2.42 1.00
N ILE A 37 -16.31 -2.32 2.29
CA ILE A 37 -16.97 -3.39 3.06
C ILE A 37 -18.34 -3.75 2.47
N ASN A 38 -19.16 -2.73 2.17
CA ASN A 38 -20.51 -2.92 1.65
C ASN A 38 -20.56 -3.47 0.21
N GLU A 39 -19.48 -3.35 -0.56
CA GLU A 39 -19.40 -3.85 -1.95
C GLU A 39 -18.83 -5.28 -2.04
N ILE A 40 -18.43 -5.90 -0.92
CA ILE A 40 -17.96 -7.29 -0.89
C ILE A 40 -19.15 -8.21 -1.20
N ASP A 41 -19.10 -8.90 -2.33
CA ASP A 41 -20.16 -9.78 -2.83
C ASP A 41 -19.71 -11.21 -3.11
N GLY A 42 -18.47 -11.58 -2.72
CA GLY A 42 -17.97 -12.94 -2.86
C GLY A 42 -16.57 -13.17 -2.27
N PRO A 43 -16.06 -14.40 -2.35
CA PRO A 43 -14.71 -14.74 -1.88
C PRO A 43 -13.63 -14.08 -2.74
N THR A 44 -12.74 -13.32 -2.10
CA THR A 44 -11.64 -12.61 -2.74
C THR A 44 -10.58 -12.26 -1.70
N THR A 45 -9.43 -11.74 -2.12
CA THR A 45 -8.38 -11.26 -1.22
C THR A 45 -8.76 -9.89 -0.66
N MET A 46 -8.99 -9.84 0.64
CA MET A 46 -9.13 -8.61 1.40
C MET A 46 -7.80 -8.19 1.99
N SER A 47 -7.58 -6.88 2.08
CA SER A 47 -6.39 -6.32 2.69
C SER A 47 -6.74 -5.20 3.66
N ALA A 48 -6.04 -5.21 4.80
CA ALA A 48 -5.99 -4.10 5.74
C ALA A 48 -4.52 -3.68 5.87
N VAL A 49 -4.25 -2.40 5.65
CA VAL A 49 -2.89 -1.85 5.64
C VAL A 49 -2.69 -1.00 6.88
N PHE A 50 -1.60 -1.24 7.60
CA PHE A 50 -1.31 -0.58 8.88
C PHE A 50 -0.02 0.26 8.79
N THR A 51 0.07 1.28 9.63
CA THR A 51 1.26 2.15 9.71
C THR A 51 2.29 1.59 10.69
N THR A 52 1.80 1.02 11.79
CA THR A 52 2.61 0.57 12.91
C THR A 52 2.57 -0.95 13.01
N PHE A 53 3.58 -1.50 13.66
CA PHE A 53 3.64 -2.93 13.94
C PHE A 53 2.55 -3.33 14.93
N GLU A 54 2.33 -2.48 15.93
CA GLU A 54 1.41 -2.68 17.04
C GLU A 54 -0.05 -2.77 16.55
N ASP A 55 -0.46 -1.91 15.60
CA ASP A 55 -1.81 -1.97 15.01
C ASP A 55 -2.01 -3.25 14.20
N MET A 56 -0.98 -3.70 13.47
CA MET A 56 -1.02 -4.94 12.71
C MET A 56 -1.09 -6.15 13.64
N GLU A 57 -0.28 -6.17 14.70
CA GLU A 57 -0.26 -7.23 15.70
C GLU A 57 -1.62 -7.35 16.40
N ALA A 58 -2.18 -6.23 16.87
CA ALA A 58 -3.50 -6.19 17.48
C ALA A 58 -4.58 -6.73 16.53
N PHE A 59 -4.51 -6.39 15.25
CA PHE A 59 -5.46 -6.90 14.26
C PHE A 59 -5.30 -8.41 14.01
N VAL A 60 -4.08 -8.93 13.92
CA VAL A 60 -3.84 -10.37 13.76
C VAL A 60 -4.30 -11.14 15.01
N GLN A 61 -4.12 -10.54 16.19
CA GLN A 61 -4.61 -11.03 17.48
C GLN A 61 -6.14 -11.14 17.49
N GLU A 62 -6.86 -10.09 17.07
CA GLU A 62 -8.32 -10.11 16.92
C GLU A 62 -8.79 -11.19 15.93
N LEU A 63 -8.12 -11.34 14.78
CA LEU A 63 -8.48 -12.35 13.79
C LEU A 63 -8.27 -13.78 14.29
N ARG A 64 -7.21 -14.02 15.09
CA ARG A 64 -6.98 -15.31 15.75
C ARG A 64 -8.13 -15.63 16.70
N ASP A 65 -8.48 -14.69 17.58
CA ASP A 65 -9.50 -14.91 18.60
C ASP A 65 -10.89 -15.08 18.00
N ALA A 66 -11.14 -14.45 16.84
CA ALA A 66 -12.39 -14.60 16.11
C ALA A 66 -12.55 -15.98 15.41
N ASP A 67 -11.46 -16.73 15.21
CA ASP A 67 -11.43 -18.08 14.62
C ASP A 67 -12.35 -18.27 13.39
N LEU A 68 -12.24 -17.34 12.43
CA LEU A 68 -13.15 -17.28 11.28
C LEU A 68 -12.91 -18.37 10.21
N GLY A 69 -11.91 -19.24 10.41
CA GLY A 69 -11.54 -20.28 9.43
C GLY A 69 -10.94 -19.73 8.13
N VAL A 70 -10.50 -18.47 8.11
CA VAL A 70 -9.90 -17.82 6.93
C VAL A 70 -8.37 -17.86 6.97
N SER A 71 -7.74 -17.94 5.80
CA SER A 71 -6.29 -17.81 5.68
C SER A 71 -5.86 -16.35 5.90
N ILE A 72 -4.84 -16.14 6.74
CA ILE A 72 -4.27 -14.82 7.03
C ILE A 72 -2.90 -14.71 6.35
N ASN A 73 -2.74 -13.74 5.46
CA ASN A 73 -1.47 -13.41 4.84
C ASN A 73 -0.92 -12.11 5.44
N ILE A 74 0.31 -12.16 5.98
CA ILE A 74 0.98 -10.99 6.56
C ILE A 74 2.09 -10.53 5.61
N SER A 75 1.98 -9.31 5.09
CA SER A 75 3.03 -8.66 4.29
C SER A 75 3.73 -7.58 5.13
N ALA A 76 4.93 -7.90 5.60
CA ALA A 76 5.74 -7.04 6.46
C ALA A 76 7.23 -7.43 6.34
N PRO A 77 8.18 -6.65 6.89
CA PRO A 77 9.54 -7.12 7.07
C PRO A 77 9.57 -8.48 7.77
N MET A 78 10.43 -9.39 7.31
CA MET A 78 10.38 -10.80 7.69
C MET A 78 10.47 -11.06 9.20
N ASP A 79 11.33 -10.32 9.89
CA ASP A 79 11.45 -10.43 11.35
C ASP A 79 10.21 -9.90 12.07
N ALA A 80 9.57 -8.85 11.55
CA ALA A 80 8.33 -8.34 12.10
C ALA A 80 7.18 -9.35 11.91
N ALA A 81 7.00 -9.92 10.71
CA ALA A 81 5.99 -10.95 10.49
C ALA A 81 6.20 -12.18 11.39
N ARG A 82 7.46 -12.63 11.53
CA ARG A 82 7.82 -13.73 12.43
C ARG A 82 7.52 -13.41 13.89
N ARG A 83 7.89 -12.21 14.35
CA ARG A 83 7.65 -11.73 15.71
C ARG A 83 6.14 -11.68 16.01
N CYS A 84 5.35 -11.07 15.14
CA CYS A 84 3.90 -11.01 15.27
C CYS A 84 3.28 -12.41 15.42
N CYS A 85 3.64 -13.36 14.56
CA CYS A 85 3.14 -14.73 14.71
C CYS A 85 3.54 -15.38 16.05
N GLN A 86 4.76 -15.13 16.54
CA GLN A 86 5.23 -15.67 17.83
C GLN A 86 4.46 -15.07 19.01
N GLU A 87 4.31 -13.74 19.04
CA GLU A 87 3.62 -13.02 20.12
C GLU A 87 2.12 -13.36 20.15
N VAL A 88 1.50 -13.53 18.99
CA VAL A 88 0.09 -13.96 18.84
C VAL A 88 -0.07 -15.49 18.92
N GLY A 89 0.99 -16.26 19.21
CA GLY A 89 0.89 -17.72 19.37
C GLY A 89 0.46 -18.48 18.11
N LEU A 90 0.63 -17.89 16.94
CA LEU A 90 0.31 -18.49 15.64
C LEU A 90 1.53 -19.20 15.05
N LYS A 91 1.35 -20.46 14.64
CA LYS A 91 2.35 -21.18 13.86
C LYS A 91 2.15 -20.87 12.37
N ARG A 92 3.06 -20.09 11.79
CA ARG A 92 3.06 -19.82 10.34
C ARG A 92 3.12 -21.11 9.51
N HIS A 93 2.30 -21.19 8.47
CA HIS A 93 2.28 -22.32 7.55
C HIS A 93 3.38 -22.22 6.48
N SER A 94 3.50 -21.05 5.85
CA SER A 94 4.41 -20.80 4.71
C SER A 94 5.02 -19.41 4.79
N VAL A 95 6.08 -19.20 4.01
CA VAL A 95 6.78 -17.92 3.88
C VAL A 95 7.17 -17.70 2.44
N GLU A 96 6.90 -16.50 1.94
CA GLU A 96 7.41 -16.03 0.66
C GLU A 96 8.64 -15.14 0.89
N TYR A 97 9.78 -15.49 0.28
CA TYR A 97 10.99 -14.68 0.29
C TYR A 97 11.23 -14.09 -1.10
N SER A 98 11.31 -12.76 -1.17
CA SER A 98 11.85 -12.11 -2.36
C SER A 98 13.38 -12.24 -2.35
N LEU A 99 13.94 -12.82 -3.40
CA LEU A 99 15.40 -12.95 -3.61
C LEU A 99 16.07 -11.64 -4.05
N GLY A 100 15.28 -10.57 -4.18
CA GLY A 100 15.73 -9.27 -4.67
C GLY A 100 15.94 -9.25 -6.19
N PHE A 101 16.43 -8.10 -6.68
CA PHE A 101 16.72 -7.91 -8.09
C PHE A 101 18.06 -8.55 -8.47
N GLN A 102 18.09 -9.25 -9.60
CA GLN A 102 19.27 -9.93 -10.14
C GLN A 102 19.54 -9.46 -11.57
N GLY A 103 20.81 -9.49 -12.01
CA GLY A 103 21.22 -9.13 -13.37
C GLY A 103 21.58 -7.65 -13.53
N ARG A 104 21.01 -6.99 -14.56
CA ARG A 104 21.31 -5.59 -14.95
C ARG A 104 20.64 -4.57 -14.03
N VAL A 105 21.00 -4.59 -12.75
CA VAL A 105 20.42 -3.75 -11.69
C VAL A 105 20.66 -2.25 -11.90
N GLU A 106 21.68 -1.89 -12.69
CA GLU A 106 21.96 -0.51 -13.11
C GLU A 106 20.87 0.08 -14.02
N ARG A 107 20.02 -0.76 -14.61
CA ARG A 107 18.87 -0.33 -15.44
C ARG A 107 17.59 -0.15 -14.63
N LEU A 108 17.61 -0.45 -13.34
CA LEU A 108 16.44 -0.28 -12.49
C LEU A 108 16.11 1.21 -12.32
N PRO A 109 14.82 1.54 -12.11
CA PRO A 109 14.44 2.87 -11.68
C PRO A 109 15.19 3.29 -10.41
N ASP A 110 15.30 4.61 -10.22
CA ASP A 110 15.84 5.18 -9.00
C ASP A 110 15.10 4.64 -7.76
N ARG A 111 15.79 4.53 -6.63
CA ARG A 111 15.31 3.81 -5.43
C ARG A 111 13.93 4.27 -4.98
N VAL A 112 13.68 5.58 -4.95
CA VAL A 112 12.36 6.13 -4.58
C VAL A 112 11.26 5.67 -5.54
N VAL A 113 11.55 5.66 -6.83
CA VAL A 113 10.62 5.23 -7.88
C VAL A 113 10.34 3.74 -7.75
N LEU A 114 11.38 2.94 -7.48
CA LEU A 114 11.29 1.50 -7.32
C LEU A 114 10.48 1.14 -6.07
N GLU A 115 10.82 1.70 -4.90
CA GLU A 115 10.12 1.42 -3.63
C GLU A 115 8.61 1.71 -3.72
N ILE A 116 8.23 2.81 -4.38
CA ILE A 116 6.81 3.18 -4.53
C ILE A 116 6.13 2.34 -5.62
N GLY A 117 6.79 2.13 -6.76
CA GLY A 117 6.22 1.38 -7.89
C GLY A 117 5.96 -0.09 -7.57
N THR A 118 6.84 -0.71 -6.77
CA THR A 118 6.71 -2.12 -6.37
C THR A 118 5.97 -2.32 -5.06
N MET A 119 5.54 -1.26 -4.38
CA MET A 119 4.95 -1.32 -3.03
C MET A 119 3.75 -2.29 -2.96
N CYS A 120 2.91 -2.34 -4.00
CA CYS A 120 1.74 -3.21 -4.03
C CYS A 120 2.01 -4.65 -4.47
N GLY A 121 3.27 -5.00 -4.78
CA GLY A 121 3.67 -6.30 -5.33
C GLY A 121 3.29 -6.52 -6.80
N HIS A 122 2.18 -5.97 -7.26
CA HIS A 122 1.66 -6.15 -8.63
C HIS A 122 2.27 -5.19 -9.66
N GLY A 123 2.95 -4.13 -9.24
CA GLY A 123 3.57 -3.16 -10.17
C GLY A 123 2.56 -2.31 -10.96
N MET A 124 1.33 -2.15 -10.46
CA MET A 124 0.26 -1.41 -11.15
C MET A 124 0.48 0.11 -11.20
N ILE A 125 1.41 0.63 -10.39
CA ILE A 125 1.76 2.04 -10.36
C ILE A 125 2.90 2.29 -11.36
N SER A 126 2.64 3.13 -12.37
CA SER A 126 3.63 3.49 -13.37
C SER A 126 4.87 4.17 -12.77
N HIS A 127 6.06 3.64 -13.03
CA HIS A 127 7.34 4.24 -12.62
C HIS A 127 7.51 5.67 -13.16
N HIS A 128 7.04 5.95 -14.38
CA HIS A 128 7.09 7.30 -14.96
C HIS A 128 6.20 8.28 -14.20
N LEU A 129 5.05 7.80 -13.71
CA LEU A 129 4.16 8.62 -12.90
C LEU A 129 4.80 8.95 -11.56
N VAL A 130 5.41 7.95 -10.89
CA VAL A 130 6.12 8.19 -9.62
C VAL A 130 7.25 9.19 -9.82
N LYS A 131 8.09 9.01 -10.85
CA LYS A 131 9.19 9.94 -11.16
C LYS A 131 8.68 11.38 -11.32
N LYS A 132 7.62 11.57 -12.10
CA LYS A 132 6.99 12.89 -12.30
C LYS A 132 6.49 13.50 -10.98
N LEU A 133 5.94 12.69 -10.08
CA LEU A 133 5.49 13.16 -8.77
C LEU A 133 6.65 13.54 -7.86
N VAL A 134 7.76 12.80 -7.90
CA VAL A 134 8.99 13.18 -7.19
C VAL A 134 9.46 14.57 -7.65
N ASP A 135 9.52 14.81 -8.95
CA ASP A 135 9.93 16.11 -9.51
C ASP A 135 8.98 17.23 -9.05
N TRP A 136 7.67 17.00 -9.13
CA TRP A 136 6.67 17.98 -8.69
C TRP A 136 6.71 18.29 -7.19
N ILE A 137 7.05 17.30 -6.36
CA ILE A 137 7.22 17.51 -4.92
C ILE A 137 8.47 18.35 -4.64
N LYS A 138 9.59 18.07 -5.32
CA LYS A 138 10.83 18.85 -5.19
C LYS A 138 10.66 20.29 -5.69
N GLU A 139 9.85 20.49 -6.73
CA GLU A 139 9.47 21.81 -7.26
C GLU A 139 8.44 22.55 -6.39
N GLY A 140 7.93 21.94 -5.29
CA GLY A 140 6.91 22.54 -4.44
C GLY A 140 5.53 22.65 -5.08
N ARG A 141 5.30 21.97 -6.21
CA ARG A 141 4.02 21.98 -6.94
C ARG A 141 2.98 21.09 -6.28
N ARG A 142 3.41 20.07 -5.54
CA ARG A 142 2.56 19.13 -4.79
C ARG A 142 3.22 18.75 -3.49
N THR A 143 2.41 18.37 -2.51
CA THR A 143 2.87 17.79 -1.25
C THR A 143 3.03 16.27 -1.36
N PRO A 144 3.89 15.64 -0.52
CA PRO A 144 3.98 14.18 -0.40
C PRO A 144 2.62 13.50 -0.17
N LYS A 145 1.77 14.12 0.67
CA LYS A 145 0.43 13.65 0.98
C LYS A 145 -0.48 13.62 -0.25
N GLU A 146 -0.54 14.71 -1.00
CA GLU A 146 -1.34 14.79 -2.24
C GLU A 146 -0.89 13.76 -3.27
N ALA A 147 0.42 13.61 -3.48
CA ALA A 147 0.98 12.64 -4.42
C ALA A 147 0.64 11.20 -4.02
N THR A 148 0.75 10.88 -2.73
CA THR A 148 0.42 9.58 -2.17
C THR A 148 -1.05 9.22 -2.35
N GLN A 149 -1.96 10.14 -1.98
CA GLN A 149 -3.39 9.93 -2.13
C GLN A 149 -3.80 9.80 -3.61
N TYR A 150 -3.06 10.45 -4.49
CA TYR A 150 -3.23 10.31 -5.94
C TYR A 150 -2.78 8.93 -6.43
N LEU A 151 -1.60 8.45 -6.02
CA LEU A 151 -1.05 7.15 -6.41
C LEU A 151 -1.88 5.96 -5.92
N ALA A 152 -2.45 6.05 -4.71
CA ALA A 152 -3.26 4.97 -4.13
C ALA A 152 -4.40 4.50 -5.05
N ARG A 153 -4.92 5.39 -5.89
CA ARG A 153 -6.02 5.11 -6.84
C ARG A 153 -5.62 4.16 -7.97
N PHE A 154 -4.33 4.08 -8.29
CA PHE A 154 -3.81 3.21 -9.33
C PHE A 154 -3.42 1.83 -8.77
N CYS A 155 -3.52 1.64 -7.45
CA CYS A 155 -3.43 0.34 -6.81
C CYS A 155 -4.82 -0.29 -6.74
N SER A 156 -5.19 -1.05 -7.77
CA SER A 156 -6.51 -1.70 -7.86
C SER A 156 -6.82 -2.68 -6.72
N CYS A 157 -5.82 -3.25 -6.06
CA CYS A 157 -6.03 -4.16 -4.93
C CYS A 157 -6.11 -3.46 -3.56
N GLY A 158 -5.89 -2.14 -3.49
CA GLY A 158 -5.98 -1.35 -2.25
C GLY A 158 -4.91 -1.62 -1.18
N VAL A 159 -3.87 -2.41 -1.46
CA VAL A 159 -2.78 -2.69 -0.51
C VAL A 159 -1.75 -1.55 -0.39
N PHE A 160 -1.82 -0.53 -1.24
CA PHE A 160 -0.84 0.57 -1.26
C PHE A 160 -0.82 1.29 0.09
N ASN A 161 0.35 1.28 0.74
CA ASN A 161 0.53 1.90 2.06
C ASN A 161 0.80 3.40 1.90
N THR A 162 -0.25 4.18 2.08
CA THR A 162 -0.22 5.63 1.94
C THR A 162 0.75 6.28 2.94
N ALA A 163 0.71 5.88 4.21
CA ALA A 163 1.60 6.42 5.23
C ALA A 163 3.09 6.16 4.89
N ARG A 164 3.43 4.95 4.42
CA ARG A 164 4.79 4.62 4.01
C ARG A 164 5.22 5.40 2.77
N ALA A 165 4.36 5.52 1.76
CA ALA A 165 4.67 6.27 0.55
C ALA A 165 4.91 7.76 0.84
N GLU A 166 4.11 8.35 1.73
CA GLU A 166 4.28 9.74 2.17
C GLU A 166 5.66 9.96 2.82
N GLN A 167 6.09 9.05 3.69
CA GLN A 167 7.44 9.09 4.29
C GLN A 167 8.55 8.98 3.24
N ILE A 168 8.40 8.09 2.25
CA ILE A 168 9.39 7.92 1.18
C ILE A 168 9.49 9.21 0.35
N PHE A 169 8.37 9.83 0.00
CA PHE A 169 8.35 11.10 -0.71
C PHE A 169 8.95 12.25 0.11
N GLU A 170 8.69 12.31 1.41
CA GLU A 170 9.23 13.34 2.28
C GLU A 170 10.77 13.24 2.43
N LYS A 171 11.29 12.01 2.52
CA LYS A 171 12.73 11.76 2.44
C LYS A 171 13.32 12.20 1.10
N ALA A 172 12.65 11.87 0.00
CA ALA A 172 13.07 12.28 -1.35
C ALA A 172 13.07 13.81 -1.53
N ARG A 173 12.12 14.51 -0.88
CA ARG A 173 12.02 15.98 -0.88
C ARG A 173 13.16 16.63 -0.11
N THR A 174 13.52 16.09 1.04
CA THR A 174 14.55 16.66 1.93
C THR A 174 15.98 16.23 1.56
N GLY A 175 16.15 15.24 0.68
CA GLY A 175 17.46 14.70 0.31
C GLY A 175 18.05 13.75 1.36
N THR A 176 17.28 13.43 2.40
CA THR A 176 17.69 12.51 3.47
C THR A 176 17.60 11.07 2.96
N ARG A 177 18.72 10.35 2.89
CA ARG A 177 18.77 8.92 2.51
C ARG A 177 18.20 8.03 3.60
#